data_AF-A0A1G2UUT5-F1
#
_entry.id   AF-A0A1G2UUT5-F1
#
_cell.length_a   1.000
_cell.length_b   1.000
_cell.length_c   1.000
_cell.angle_alpha   90.00
_cell.angle_beta   90.00
_cell.angle_gamma   90.00
#
_symmetry.space_group_name_H-M   'P 1'
#
loop_
_entity.id
_entity.type
_entity.pdbx_description
1 polymer ?
#
loop_
_entity_poly.entity_id
_entity_poly.type
_entity_poly.pdbx_seq_one_letter_code
_entity_poly.pdbx_strand_id
1 'polypeptide(L)'
;MELPDIRLLWSSDERVTKQLKLGQKFVEVSKYPPIVRDISFVVKNSFVPNDYFDIVRETAPEIVEQVELLDKYENVEKFGSGMISYAFRITYRSLDRTLTSNEIDNIHKKLEEATKKNYEATVR
;
A
#
# COMPACT_ATOMS: atom_id res chain seq x y z
N MET A 1 -19.16 -20.54 4.33
CA MET A 1 -18.46 -19.85 3.24
C MET A 1 -19.53 -19.44 2.25
N GLU A 2 -19.87 -18.17 2.18
CA GLU A 2 -20.85 -17.66 1.22
C GLU A 2 -20.08 -17.23 -0.03
N LEU A 3 -20.16 -18.04 -1.09
CA LEU A 3 -19.57 -17.72 -2.39
C LEU A 3 -20.69 -17.29 -3.35
N PRO A 4 -20.55 -16.17 -4.06
CA PRO A 4 -21.55 -15.72 -5.02
C PRO A 4 -21.61 -16.60 -6.28
N ASP A 5 -20.52 -17.32 -6.60
CA ASP A 5 -20.42 -18.16 -7.78
C ASP A 5 -19.49 -19.36 -7.53
N ILE A 6 -19.91 -20.57 -7.90
CA ILE A 6 -19.14 -21.81 -7.74
C ILE A 6 -17.84 -21.82 -8.57
N ARG A 7 -17.81 -21.09 -9.71
CA ARG A 7 -16.64 -21.00 -10.59
C ARG A 7 -15.42 -20.38 -9.90
N LEU A 8 -15.63 -19.60 -8.83
CA LEU A 8 -14.56 -18.99 -8.04
C LEU A 8 -13.65 -20.03 -7.40
N LEU A 9 -14.16 -21.23 -7.12
CA LEU A 9 -13.35 -22.29 -6.54
C LEU A 9 -12.23 -22.73 -7.50
N TRP A 10 -12.45 -22.64 -8.82
CA TRP A 10 -11.47 -23.04 -9.85
C TRP A 10 -10.69 -21.83 -10.39
N SER A 11 -10.81 -20.66 -9.74
CA SER A 11 -10.08 -19.46 -10.14
C SER A 11 -8.57 -19.63 -9.91
N SER A 12 -7.76 -19.20 -10.88
CA SER A 12 -6.31 -19.07 -10.72
C SER A 12 -5.89 -17.74 -10.09
N ASP A 13 -6.84 -16.81 -9.86
CA ASP A 13 -6.57 -15.52 -9.25
C ASP A 13 -6.18 -15.71 -7.77
N GLU A 14 -4.96 -15.32 -7.42
CA GLU A 14 -4.45 -15.36 -6.04
C GLU A 14 -5.37 -14.63 -5.05
N ARG A 15 -6.03 -13.54 -5.48
CA ARG A 15 -6.94 -12.76 -4.63
C ARG A 15 -8.21 -13.53 -4.29
N VAL A 16 -8.59 -14.49 -5.14
CA VAL A 16 -9.73 -15.39 -4.89
C VAL A 16 -9.26 -16.57 -4.05
N THR A 17 -8.19 -17.25 -4.46
CA THR A 17 -7.69 -18.47 -3.79
C THR A 17 -7.28 -18.22 -2.34
N LYS A 18 -6.67 -17.06 -2.03
CA LYS A 18 -6.31 -16.66 -0.64
C LYS A 18 -7.52 -16.54 0.29
N GLN A 19 -8.71 -16.28 -0.25
CA GLN A 19 -9.96 -16.12 0.52
C GLN A 19 -10.72 -17.44 0.72
N LEU A 20 -10.37 -18.51 0.00
CA LEU A 20 -11.05 -19.82 0.06
C LEU A 20 -10.67 -20.59 1.34
N LYS A 21 -10.92 -19.99 2.50
CA LYS A 21 -10.71 -20.58 3.84
C LYS A 21 -12.05 -20.87 4.51
N LEU A 22 -12.16 -22.03 5.15
CA LEU A 22 -13.40 -22.43 5.82
C LEU A 22 -13.75 -21.42 6.94
N GLY A 23 -14.99 -20.94 6.96
CA GLY A 23 -15.46 -19.92 7.91
C GLY A 23 -15.27 -18.47 7.47
N GLN A 24 -14.52 -18.19 6.40
CA GLN A 24 -14.37 -16.84 5.84
C GLN A 24 -15.50 -16.52 4.86
N LYS A 25 -16.06 -15.30 4.94
CA LYS A 25 -16.98 -14.77 3.93
C LYS A 25 -16.14 -14.22 2.78
N PHE A 26 -16.52 -14.58 1.55
CA PHE A 26 -15.83 -14.08 0.37
C PHE A 26 -16.13 -12.58 0.18
N VAL A 27 -15.10 -11.82 -0.12
CA VAL A 27 -15.17 -10.40 -0.50
C VAL A 27 -14.86 -10.32 -1.99
N GLU A 28 -15.73 -9.63 -2.72
CA GLU A 28 -15.59 -9.48 -4.16
C GLU A 28 -14.26 -8.80 -4.51
N VAL A 29 -13.55 -9.37 -5.47
CA VAL A 29 -12.30 -8.83 -5.98
C VAL A 29 -12.59 -7.79 -7.05
N SER A 30 -11.85 -6.70 -7.06
CA SER A 30 -11.99 -5.68 -8.10
C SER A 30 -11.70 -6.26 -9.49
N LYS A 31 -12.57 -5.90 -10.43
CA LYS A 31 -12.46 -6.19 -11.87
C LYS A 31 -11.58 -5.17 -12.60
N TYR A 32 -11.16 -4.11 -11.91
CA TYR A 32 -10.42 -2.98 -12.47
C TYR A 32 -8.90 -3.18 -12.29
N PRO A 33 -8.08 -2.65 -13.22
CA PRO A 33 -6.63 -2.79 -13.14
C PRO A 33 -6.05 -2.04 -11.92
N PRO A 34 -4.97 -2.55 -11.30
CA PRO A 34 -4.24 -1.82 -10.26
C PRO A 34 -3.37 -0.72 -10.87
N ILE A 35 -3.05 0.28 -10.05
CA ILE A 35 -1.93 1.20 -10.27
C ILE A 35 -0.98 1.04 -9.09
N VAL A 36 0.30 0.80 -9.38
CA VAL A 36 1.34 0.64 -8.37
C VAL A 36 2.20 1.91 -8.32
N ARG A 37 2.50 2.39 -7.11
CA ARG A 37 3.49 3.44 -6.85
C ARG A 37 4.37 3.05 -5.69
N ASP A 38 5.66 3.32 -5.84
CA ASP A 38 6.64 3.12 -4.79
C ASP A 38 6.98 4.48 -4.17
N ILE A 39 7.12 4.52 -2.85
CA ILE A 39 7.55 5.69 -2.11
C ILE A 39 8.76 5.33 -1.26
N SER A 40 9.81 6.14 -1.36
CA SER A 40 11.02 5.99 -0.56
C SER A 40 11.26 7.23 0.26
N PHE A 41 11.62 7.06 1.53
CA PHE A 41 11.91 8.17 2.41
C PHE A 41 12.95 7.83 3.47
N VAL A 42 13.67 8.84 3.94
CA VAL A 42 14.61 8.72 5.05
C VAL A 42 13.96 9.32 6.30
N VAL A 43 13.98 8.59 7.40
CA VAL A 43 13.42 9.00 8.71
C VAL A 43 14.36 8.64 9.84
N LYS A 44 14.17 9.26 11.00
CA LYS A 44 14.89 8.90 12.23
C LYS A 44 14.53 7.47 12.66
N ASN A 45 15.44 6.79 13.37
CA ASN A 45 15.24 5.44 13.90
C ASN A 45 14.06 5.31 14.91
N SER A 46 13.46 6.43 15.35
CA SER A 46 12.23 6.41 16.14
C SER A 46 10.98 6.02 15.35
N PHE A 47 11.07 5.95 14.03
CA PHE A 47 9.95 5.60 13.16
C PHE A 47 9.57 4.12 13.25
N VAL A 48 8.28 3.86 13.47
CA VAL A 48 7.71 2.51 13.48
C VAL A 48 7.05 2.25 12.12
N PRO A 49 7.52 1.26 11.34
CA PRO A 49 6.96 0.96 10.02
C PRO A 49 5.47 0.66 10.02
N ASN A 50 4.94 0.11 11.11
CA ASN A 50 3.53 -0.24 11.21
C ASN A 50 2.61 0.99 11.19
N ASP A 51 3.04 2.10 11.78
CA ASP A 51 2.27 3.36 11.82
C ASP A 51 2.12 3.97 10.42
N TYR A 52 2.98 3.57 9.49
CA TYR A 52 2.91 4.02 8.10
C TYR A 52 1.69 3.45 7.37
N PHE A 53 1.30 2.21 7.69
CA PHE A 53 0.14 1.58 7.05
C PHE A 53 -1.14 2.37 7.30
N ASP A 54 -1.27 2.95 8.49
CA ASP A 54 -2.45 3.72 8.89
C ASP A 54 -2.52 5.04 8.11
N ILE A 55 -1.41 5.78 8.00
CA ILE A 55 -1.37 7.02 7.21
C ILE A 55 -1.67 6.79 5.72
N VAL A 56 -1.16 5.70 5.14
CA VAL A 56 -1.45 5.36 3.74
C VAL A 56 -2.95 5.12 3.56
N ARG A 57 -3.59 4.41 4.50
CA ARG A 57 -5.04 4.15 4.47
C ARG A 57 -5.87 5.42 4.68
N GLU A 58 -5.46 6.30 5.58
CA GLU A 58 -6.15 7.57 5.83
C GLU A 58 -6.05 8.54 4.65
N THR A 59 -4.92 8.53 3.94
CA THR A 59 -4.69 9.44 2.80
C THR A 59 -5.49 9.03 1.57
N ALA A 60 -5.70 7.73 1.39
CA ALA A 60 -6.32 7.15 0.20
C ALA A 60 -7.36 6.09 0.60
N PRO A 61 -8.43 6.50 1.30
CA PRO A 61 -9.45 5.57 1.74
C PRO A 61 -10.10 4.90 0.52
N GLU A 62 -10.52 3.65 0.69
CA GLU A 62 -11.26 2.83 -0.29
C GLU A 62 -10.49 2.36 -1.54
N ILE A 63 -9.36 2.98 -1.88
CA ILE A 63 -8.59 2.63 -3.08
C ILE A 63 -7.26 1.93 -2.78
N VAL A 64 -6.78 1.92 -1.53
CA VAL A 64 -5.56 1.20 -1.16
C VAL A 64 -5.89 -0.27 -1.00
N GLU A 65 -5.38 -1.10 -1.91
CA GLU A 65 -5.53 -2.55 -1.85
C GLU A 65 -4.45 -3.17 -0.98
N GLN A 66 -3.20 -2.74 -1.16
CA GLN A 66 -2.06 -3.34 -0.48
C GLN A 66 -0.95 -2.32 -0.27
N VAL A 67 -0.24 -2.46 0.84
CA VAL A 67 0.98 -1.73 1.14
C VAL A 67 2.02 -2.76 1.58
N GLU A 68 3.19 -2.73 0.96
CA GLU A 68 4.30 -3.66 1.24
C GLU A 68 5.55 -2.86 1.56
N LEU A 69 6.28 -3.27 2.60
CA LEU A 69 7.63 -2.79 2.85
C LEU A 69 8.59 -3.54 1.91
N LEU A 70 9.16 -2.84 0.93
CA LEU A 70 10.11 -3.41 -0.03
C LEU A 70 11.51 -3.51 0.54
N ASP A 71 11.99 -2.43 1.16
CA ASP A 71 13.36 -2.34 1.62
C ASP A 71 13.48 -1.48 2.88
N LYS A 72 14.41 -1.87 3.74
CA LYS A 72 14.87 -1.12 4.90
C LYS A 72 16.39 -1.08 4.85
N TYR A 73 16.93 0.13 4.72
CA TYR A 73 18.35 0.33 4.55
C TYR A 73 18.90 1.36 5.55
N GLU A 74 20.00 1.01 6.22
CA GLU A 74 20.67 1.87 7.20
C GLU A 74 22.07 2.17 6.69
N ASN A 75 22.40 3.45 6.52
CA ASN A 75 23.72 3.86 6.07
C ASN A 75 24.10 5.23 6.65
N VAL A 76 25.07 5.21 7.57
CA VAL A 76 25.55 6.40 8.29
C VAL A 76 26.26 7.38 7.35
N GLU A 77 27.01 6.89 6.35
CA GLU A 77 27.72 7.73 5.39
C GLU A 77 26.78 8.46 4.41
N LYS A 78 25.66 7.82 4.03
CA LYS A 78 24.69 8.38 3.09
C LYS A 78 23.60 9.22 3.74
N PHE A 79 23.14 8.85 4.94
CA PHE A 79 21.97 9.45 5.58
C PHE A 79 22.26 10.13 6.91
N GLY A 80 23.48 9.98 7.44
CA GLY A 80 23.84 10.42 8.79
C GLY A 80 23.51 9.40 9.87
N SER A 81 24.07 9.60 11.06
CA SER A 81 23.86 8.70 12.19
C SER A 81 22.41 8.75 12.69
N GLY A 82 21.79 7.59 12.90
CA GLY A 82 20.42 7.47 13.40
C GLY A 82 19.31 7.62 12.35
N MET A 83 19.65 7.66 11.06
CA MET A 83 18.69 7.76 9.96
C MET A 83 18.55 6.43 9.21
N ILE A 84 17.33 6.10 8.85
CA ILE A 84 16.94 4.85 8.18
C ILE A 84 16.14 5.18 6.92
N SER A 85 16.49 4.49 5.85
CA SER A 85 15.80 4.50 4.58
C SER A 85 14.73 3.42 4.55
N TYR A 86 13.48 3.79 4.29
CA TYR A 86 12.41 2.84 3.99
C TYR A 86 11.91 3.03 2.56
N ALA A 87 11.57 1.92 1.91
CA ALA A 87 10.89 1.90 0.62
C ALA A 87 9.61 1.07 0.73
N PHE A 88 8.48 1.67 0.40
CA PHE A 88 7.18 1.02 0.40
C PHE A 88 6.60 0.97 -1.00
N ARG A 89 5.90 -0.12 -1.30
CA ARG A 89 5.08 -0.27 -2.50
C ARG A 89 3.62 -0.19 -2.13
N ILE A 90 2.89 0.68 -2.82
CA ILE A 90 1.46 0.88 -2.62
C ILE A 90 0.72 0.49 -3.89
N THR A 91 -0.19 -0.46 -3.75
CA THR A 91 -1.08 -0.91 -4.82
C THR A 91 -2.43 -0.24 -4.63
N TYR A 92 -2.77 0.65 -5.57
CA TYR A 92 -4.07 1.31 -5.63
C TYR A 92 -4.99 0.54 -6.57
N ARG A 93 -6.18 0.17 -6.10
CA ARG A 93 -7.24 -0.43 -6.90
C ARG A 93 -8.60 -0.10 -6.31
N SER A 94 -9.50 0.41 -7.15
CA SER A 94 -10.90 0.66 -6.76
C SER A 94 -11.77 -0.56 -7.11
N LEU A 95 -12.81 -0.83 -6.31
CA LEU A 95 -13.81 -1.85 -6.59
C LEU A 95 -14.82 -1.44 -7.66
N ASP A 96 -14.99 -0.13 -7.90
CA ASP A 96 -16.11 0.42 -8.67
C ASP A 96 -15.72 1.10 -9.99
N ARG A 97 -14.44 1.49 -10.16
CA ARG A 97 -13.98 2.16 -11.37
C ARG A 97 -12.51 1.93 -11.69
N THR A 98 -12.14 2.17 -12.94
CA THR A 98 -10.74 2.28 -13.36
C THR A 98 -10.13 3.54 -12.79
N LEU A 99 -8.97 3.38 -12.13
CA LEU A 99 -8.18 4.51 -11.65
C LEU A 99 -7.36 5.12 -12.79
N THR A 100 -7.20 6.43 -12.75
CA THR A 100 -6.40 7.22 -13.69
C THR A 100 -5.05 7.56 -13.07
N SER A 101 -3.99 7.62 -13.88
CA SER A 101 -2.67 7.99 -13.35
C SER A 101 -2.68 9.36 -12.65
N ASN A 102 -3.37 10.35 -13.24
CA ASN A 102 -3.43 11.70 -12.69
C ASN A 102 -4.07 11.77 -11.29
N GLU A 103 -5.14 11.00 -11.04
CA GLU A 103 -5.76 11.00 -9.71
C GLU A 103 -4.85 10.35 -8.66
N ILE A 104 -4.18 9.26 -9.04
CA ILE A 104 -3.24 8.58 -8.16
C ILE A 104 -2.02 9.44 -7.89
N ASP A 105 -1.49 10.15 -8.88
CA ASP A 105 -0.35 11.04 -8.70
C ASP A 105 -0.69 12.18 -7.72
N ASN A 106 -1.92 12.72 -7.76
CA ASN A 106 -2.37 13.72 -6.80
C ASN A 106 -2.50 13.16 -5.37
N ILE A 107 -3.02 11.94 -5.24
CA ILE A 107 -3.15 11.26 -3.94
C ILE A 107 -1.76 10.90 -3.40
N HIS A 108 -0.85 10.43 -4.26
CA HIS A 108 0.50 10.06 -3.89
C HIS A 108 1.29 11.29 -3.42
N LYS A 109 1.15 12.45 -4.08
CA LYS A 109 1.72 13.71 -3.60
C LYS A 109 1.23 14.10 -2.21
N LYS A 110 -0.07 13.94 -1.92
CA LYS A 110 -0.61 14.18 -0.56
C LYS A 110 0.02 13.24 0.46
N LEU A 111 0.26 11.98 0.10
CA LEU A 111 0.93 11.02 0.96
C LEU A 111 2.39 11.41 1.21
N GLU A 112 3.12 11.87 0.20
CA GLU A 112 4.48 12.38 0.36
C GLU A 112 4.51 13.58 1.32
N GLU A 113 3.57 14.52 1.18
CA GLU A 113 3.43 15.67 2.07
C GLU A 113 3.10 15.27 3.51
N ALA A 114 2.16 14.33 3.70
CA ALA A 114 1.83 13.79 5.02
C ALA A 114 3.03 13.08 5.66
N THR A 115 3.79 12.34 4.86
CA THR A 115 5.01 11.63 5.31
C THR A 115 6.08 12.63 5.77
N LYS A 116 6.30 13.71 5.00
CA LYS A 116 7.22 14.81 5.38
C LYS A 116 6.78 15.49 6.67
N LYS A 117 5.48 15.79 6.81
CA LYS A 117 4.94 16.53 7.95
C LYS A 117 4.92 15.73 9.24
N ASN A 118 4.49 14.47 9.20
CA ASN A 118 4.27 13.66 10.40
C ASN A 118 5.58 13.07 10.94
N TYR A 119 6.55 12.78 10.06
CA TYR A 119 7.77 12.06 10.44
C TYR A 119 9.05 12.85 10.21
N GLU A 120 8.96 14.13 9.84
CA GLU A 120 10.11 14.95 9.39
C GLU A 120 10.92 14.22 8.31
N ALA A 121 10.24 13.43 7.49
CA ALA A 121 10.86 12.51 6.55
C ALA A 121 11.41 13.25 5.32
N THR A 122 12.54 12.79 4.80
CA THR A 122 13.04 13.22 3.49
C THR A 122 12.61 12.22 2.43
N VAL A 123 11.52 12.52 1.73
CA VAL A 123 11.01 11.73 0.58
C VAL A 123 11.94 11.93 -0.62
N ARG A 124 12.20 10.85 -1.36
CA ARG A 124 13.11 10.80 -2.50
C ARG A 124 12.54 10.03 -3.68
#